data_AF-A0A3B9XF18-F1
#
_entry.id   AF-A0A3B9XF18-F1
#
_cell.length_a   1.000
_cell.length_b   1.000
_cell.length_c   1.000
_cell.angle_alpha   90.00
_cell.angle_beta   90.00
_cell.angle_gamma   90.00
#
_symmetry.space_group_name_H-M   'P 1'
#
loop_
_entity.id
_entity.type
_entity.pdbx_description
1 polymer ?
#
loop_
_entity_poly.entity_id
_entity_poly.type
_entity_poly.pdbx_seq_one_letter_code
_entity_poly.pdbx_strand_id
1 'polypeptide(L)'
;MPKWMWILISIVLSSAIYFSIRYGLRPKPIPLMNPSNFASHEELGVVSFRRLFQPLRSERIVVLGYEPDQPESLMTLQGLFKAGIEARVKVQKIYVFEDLELPSYFDRFSKESFGEKDLPRLRAEIGKARKRNGTIFFIAPSLMTTHLNENSMTRALESSSSGPIFSLSQFPLSFAEEVLEKYSDACTDLDPRDTESRIHCITFRYAKSQSRRRLDLKSLLGAIERYGLKEYLIFIYRPAQTN
;
A
#
# COMPACT_ATOMS: atom_id res chain seq x y z
N MET A 1 47.33 3.16 -28.48
CA MET A 1 46.33 3.98 -27.75
C MET A 1 46.94 4.48 -26.45
N PRO A 2 46.85 5.77 -26.16
CA PRO A 2 47.45 6.33 -24.96
C PRO A 2 46.66 5.92 -23.70
N LYS A 3 47.35 5.65 -22.60
CA LYS A 3 46.77 5.12 -21.34
C LYS A 3 45.64 5.98 -20.76
N TRP A 4 45.65 7.29 -21.03
CA TRP A 4 44.61 8.22 -20.57
C TRP A 4 43.23 7.94 -21.19
N MET A 5 43.17 7.34 -22.38
CA MET A 5 41.92 7.06 -23.06
C MET A 5 41.09 6.00 -22.34
N TRP A 6 41.73 4.99 -21.75
CA TRP A 6 41.07 3.94 -20.96
C TRP A 6 40.48 4.49 -19.65
N ILE A 7 41.14 5.46 -19.04
CA ILE A 7 40.64 6.15 -17.83
C ILE A 7 39.35 6.90 -18.17
N LEU A 8 39.34 7.61 -19.30
CA LEU A 8 38.19 8.41 -19.75
C LEU A 8 36.99 7.51 -20.08
N ILE A 9 37.20 6.38 -20.75
CA ILE A 9 36.15 5.37 -21.01
C ILE A 9 35.56 4.81 -19.72
N SER A 10 36.41 4.49 -18.74
CA SER A 10 35.96 3.96 -17.44
C SER A 10 35.07 4.95 -16.69
N ILE A 11 35.42 6.24 -16.70
CA ILE A 11 34.63 7.30 -16.08
C ILE A 11 33.27 7.43 -16.78
N VAL A 12 33.24 7.49 -18.12
CA VAL A 12 31.99 7.62 -18.89
C VAL A 12 31.07 6.43 -18.64
N LEU A 13 31.59 5.20 -18.65
CA LEU A 13 30.80 3.99 -18.41
C LEU A 13 30.26 3.94 -16.98
N SER A 14 31.09 4.29 -15.99
CA SER A 14 30.69 4.35 -14.58
C SER A 14 29.62 5.41 -14.34
N SER A 15 29.76 6.59 -14.95
CA SER A 15 28.75 7.64 -14.91
C SER A 15 27.46 7.19 -15.59
N ALA A 16 27.51 6.59 -16.78
CA ALA A 16 26.31 6.11 -17.46
C ALA A 16 25.53 5.06 -16.65
N ILE A 17 26.24 4.12 -16.00
CA ILE A 17 25.64 3.13 -15.09
C ILE A 17 25.04 3.84 -13.87
N TYR A 18 25.78 4.75 -13.24
CA TYR A 18 25.29 5.53 -12.10
C TYR A 18 24.02 6.31 -12.45
N PHE A 19 24.01 7.03 -13.57
CA PHE A 19 22.85 7.80 -14.01
C PHE A 19 21.67 6.90 -14.40
N SER A 20 21.92 5.75 -15.03
CA SER A 20 20.85 4.80 -15.39
C SER A 20 20.19 4.20 -14.14
N ILE A 21 20.97 3.90 -13.10
CA ILE A 21 20.45 3.39 -11.82
C ILE A 21 19.76 4.50 -11.03
N ARG A 22 20.35 5.71 -10.98
CA ARG A 22 19.86 6.83 -10.16
C ARG A 22 18.63 7.51 -10.79
N TYR A 23 18.60 7.65 -12.11
CA TYR A 23 17.60 8.46 -12.83
C TYR A 23 16.82 7.67 -13.89
N GLY A 24 17.37 6.59 -14.46
CA GLY A 24 16.80 5.90 -15.63
C GLY A 24 15.71 4.87 -15.34
N LEU A 25 15.64 4.33 -14.12
CA LEU A 25 14.71 3.25 -13.76
C LEU A 25 13.92 3.59 -12.50
N ARG A 26 12.99 4.55 -12.59
CA ARG A 26 11.90 4.59 -11.59
C ARG A 26 11.11 3.29 -11.76
N PRO A 27 11.05 2.41 -10.75
CA PRO A 27 10.33 1.14 -10.89
C PRO A 27 8.89 1.45 -11.28
N LYS A 28 8.49 1.02 -12.48
CA LYS A 28 7.11 1.14 -12.93
C LYS A 28 6.26 0.28 -11.99
N PRO A 29 5.12 0.80 -11.48
CA PRO A 29 4.24 -0.03 -10.67
C PRO A 29 3.80 -1.26 -11.46
N ILE A 30 3.77 -2.40 -10.79
CA ILE A 30 3.39 -3.69 -11.39
C ILE A 30 1.91 -3.91 -11.08
N PRO A 31 1.01 -3.98 -12.08
CA PRO A 31 -0.40 -4.25 -11.83
C PRO A 31 -0.59 -5.71 -11.39
N LEU A 32 -1.16 -5.91 -10.20
CA LEU A 32 -1.58 -7.23 -9.69
C LEU A 32 -3.05 -7.51 -10.03
N MET A 33 -3.86 -6.45 -10.08
CA MET A 33 -5.27 -6.51 -10.43
C MET A 33 -5.64 -5.26 -11.23
N ASN A 34 -6.05 -5.45 -12.48
CA ASN A 34 -6.61 -4.38 -13.31
C ASN A 34 -7.93 -3.87 -12.69
N PRO A 35 -8.36 -2.62 -13.01
CA PRO A 35 -9.66 -2.12 -12.59
C PRO A 35 -10.76 -3.12 -12.92
N SER A 36 -11.47 -3.56 -11.89
CA SER A 36 -12.55 -4.53 -11.98
C SER A 36 -13.71 -4.05 -11.13
N ASN A 37 -14.93 -4.38 -11.54
CA ASN A 37 -16.13 -4.06 -10.78
C ASN A 37 -16.35 -5.10 -9.68
N PHE A 38 -16.88 -4.64 -8.55
CA PHE A 38 -17.21 -5.47 -7.40
C PHE A 38 -18.61 -5.11 -6.91
N ALA A 39 -19.34 -6.10 -6.38
CA ALA A 39 -20.64 -5.87 -5.79
C ALA A 39 -20.54 -5.20 -4.41
N SER A 40 -19.44 -5.42 -3.68
CA SER A 40 -19.21 -4.83 -2.36
C SER A 40 -17.73 -4.68 -2.01
N HIS A 41 -17.43 -3.84 -1.02
CA HIS A 41 -16.09 -3.72 -0.45
C HIS A 41 -15.57 -5.06 0.11
N GLU A 42 -16.46 -5.86 0.72
CA GLU A 42 -16.08 -7.18 1.22
C GLU A 42 -15.61 -8.11 0.09
N GLU A 43 -16.31 -8.13 -1.05
CA GLU A 43 -15.90 -8.91 -2.22
C GLU A 43 -14.55 -8.45 -2.76
N LEU A 44 -14.33 -7.14 -2.85
CA LEU A 44 -13.03 -6.56 -3.19
C LEU A 44 -11.93 -7.08 -2.24
N GLY A 45 -12.21 -7.13 -0.94
CA GLY A 45 -11.31 -7.69 0.07
C GLY A 45 -10.95 -9.16 -0.17
N VAL A 46 -11.95 -10.00 -0.46
CA VAL A 46 -11.77 -11.42 -0.76
C VAL A 46 -10.91 -11.62 -2.01
N VAL A 47 -11.19 -10.88 -3.09
CA VAL A 47 -10.41 -10.97 -4.33
C VAL A 47 -9.00 -10.43 -4.13
N SER A 48 -8.84 -9.34 -3.37
CA SER A 48 -7.55 -8.78 -3.00
C SER A 48 -6.67 -9.80 -2.29
N PHE A 49 -7.23 -10.53 -1.30
CA PHE A 49 -6.53 -11.61 -0.64
C PHE A 49 -6.06 -12.69 -1.62
N ARG A 50 -6.94 -13.14 -2.53
CA ARG A 50 -6.59 -14.19 -3.52
C ARG A 50 -5.43 -13.76 -4.41
N ARG A 51 -5.38 -12.49 -4.82
CA ARG A 51 -4.27 -11.92 -5.61
C ARG A 51 -2.99 -11.78 -4.81
N LEU A 52 -3.11 -11.50 -3.51
CA LEU A 52 -1.99 -11.30 -2.59
C LEU A 52 -1.62 -12.55 -1.79
N PHE A 53 -2.24 -13.70 -2.04
CA PHE A 53 -2.06 -14.90 -1.21
C PHE A 53 -0.60 -15.35 -1.15
N GLN A 54 0.07 -15.39 -2.30
CA GLN A 54 1.46 -15.81 -2.41
C GLN A 54 2.43 -14.90 -1.63
N PRO A 55 2.40 -13.56 -1.81
CA PRO A 55 3.25 -12.70 -1.00
C PRO A 55 2.81 -12.63 0.47
N LEU A 56 1.52 -12.75 0.80
CA LEU A 56 1.04 -12.62 2.18
C LEU A 56 1.34 -13.86 3.03
N ARG A 57 1.25 -15.09 2.48
CA ARG A 57 1.45 -16.33 3.25
C ARG A 57 2.85 -16.49 3.84
N SER A 58 3.85 -15.82 3.26
CA SER A 58 5.24 -15.83 3.75
C SER A 58 5.49 -14.81 4.86
N GLU A 59 4.51 -13.96 5.16
CA GLU A 59 4.72 -12.79 6.02
C GLU A 59 4.23 -13.07 7.43
N ARG A 60 5.08 -12.70 8.40
CA ARG A 60 4.76 -12.76 9.83
C ARG A 60 4.22 -11.43 10.35
N ILE A 61 4.42 -10.37 9.59
CA ILE A 61 4.06 -9.00 9.96
C ILE A 61 3.44 -8.38 8.72
N VAL A 62 2.19 -7.95 8.87
CA VAL A 62 1.40 -7.35 7.79
C VAL A 62 0.84 -6.04 8.31
N VAL A 63 1.06 -4.96 7.59
CA VAL A 63 0.48 -3.65 7.87
C VAL A 63 -0.62 -3.38 6.84
N LEU A 64 -1.79 -3.00 7.32
CA LEU A 64 -2.99 -2.78 6.52
C LEU A 64 -3.46 -1.34 6.74
N GLY A 65 -3.59 -0.62 5.63
CA GLY A 65 -4.14 0.73 5.56
C GLY A 65 -5.65 0.72 5.39
N TYR A 66 -6.33 1.62 6.08
CA TYR A 66 -7.72 2.00 5.79
C TYR A 66 -7.81 3.49 5.49
N GLU A 67 -8.88 3.91 4.83
CA GLU A 67 -9.13 5.31 4.53
C GLU A 67 -10.10 5.87 5.59
N PRO A 68 -9.67 6.79 6.49
CA PRO A 68 -10.51 7.28 7.58
C PRO A 68 -11.83 7.91 7.13
N ASP A 69 -11.82 8.62 6.00
CA ASP A 69 -12.99 9.27 5.44
C ASP A 69 -13.94 8.30 4.72
N GLN A 70 -13.59 7.00 4.66
CA GLN A 70 -14.40 5.95 4.03
C GLN A 70 -14.49 4.74 4.94
N PRO A 71 -15.45 4.71 5.89
CA PRO A 71 -15.63 3.60 6.83
C PRO A 71 -15.82 2.25 6.13
N GLU A 72 -16.38 2.24 4.91
CA GLU A 72 -16.53 1.02 4.10
C GLU A 72 -15.19 0.40 3.69
N SER A 73 -14.08 1.14 3.74
CA SER A 73 -12.72 0.60 3.53
C SER A 73 -12.35 -0.47 4.56
N LEU A 74 -12.94 -0.43 5.76
CA LEU A 74 -12.79 -1.50 6.77
C LEU A 74 -13.50 -2.79 6.33
N MET A 75 -14.55 -2.71 5.51
CA MET A 75 -15.22 -3.89 4.95
C MET A 75 -14.32 -4.59 3.92
N THR A 76 -13.46 -3.85 3.21
CA THR A 76 -12.39 -4.44 2.38
C THR A 76 -11.44 -5.27 3.24
N LEU A 77 -11.02 -4.75 4.39
CA LEU A 77 -10.16 -5.50 5.31
C LEU A 77 -10.89 -6.72 5.88
N GLN A 78 -12.17 -6.60 6.26
CA GLN A 78 -12.99 -7.72 6.69
C GLN A 78 -13.00 -8.85 5.65
N GLY A 79 -13.26 -8.54 4.38
CA GLY A 79 -13.24 -9.52 3.29
C GLY A 79 -11.87 -10.19 3.12
N LEU A 80 -10.79 -9.42 3.23
CA LEU A 80 -9.42 -9.93 3.20
C LEU A 80 -9.15 -10.92 4.34
N PHE A 81 -9.58 -10.61 5.57
CA PHE A 81 -9.44 -11.51 6.71
C PHE A 81 -10.32 -12.75 6.59
N LYS A 82 -11.57 -12.64 6.09
CA LYS A 82 -12.44 -13.80 5.83
C LYS A 82 -11.76 -14.80 4.91
N ALA A 83 -11.30 -14.33 3.74
CA ALA A 83 -10.57 -15.17 2.80
C ALA A 83 -9.25 -15.72 3.38
N GLY A 84 -8.55 -14.94 4.21
CA GLY A 84 -7.36 -15.37 4.93
C GLY A 84 -7.59 -16.55 5.86
N ILE A 85 -8.67 -16.51 6.63
CA ILE A 85 -9.04 -17.58 7.56
C ILE A 85 -9.42 -18.85 6.80
N GLU A 86 -10.20 -18.72 5.71
CA GLU A 86 -10.52 -19.85 4.84
C GLU A 86 -9.26 -20.51 4.27
N ALA A 87 -8.25 -19.70 3.93
CA ALA A 87 -6.94 -20.15 3.49
C ALA A 87 -5.99 -20.56 4.63
N ARG A 88 -6.50 -20.69 5.86
CA ARG A 88 -5.77 -21.12 7.07
C ARG A 88 -4.60 -20.21 7.48
N VAL A 89 -4.69 -18.91 7.18
CA VAL A 89 -3.76 -17.91 7.73
C VAL A 89 -3.96 -17.81 9.24
N LYS A 90 -2.91 -18.10 10.00
CA LYS A 90 -2.93 -18.04 11.46
C LYS A 90 -2.74 -16.61 11.93
N VAL A 91 -3.83 -15.94 12.31
CA VAL A 91 -3.78 -14.61 12.93
C VAL A 91 -3.38 -14.76 14.39
N GLN A 92 -2.23 -14.20 14.76
CA GLN A 92 -1.77 -14.22 16.15
C GLN A 92 -2.39 -13.08 16.97
N LYS A 93 -2.31 -11.87 16.43
CA LYS A 93 -2.72 -10.64 17.11
C LYS A 93 -2.97 -9.54 16.09
N ILE A 94 -3.91 -8.66 16.40
CA ILE A 94 -4.21 -7.46 15.63
C ILE A 94 -3.91 -6.25 16.51
N TYR A 95 -3.01 -5.40 16.04
CA TYR A 95 -2.76 -4.08 16.60
C TYR A 95 -3.60 -3.08 15.82
N VAL A 96 -4.38 -2.27 16.53
CA VAL A 96 -5.32 -1.32 15.96
C VAL A 96 -4.90 0.09 16.36
N PHE A 97 -4.76 1.00 15.41
CA PHE A 97 -4.33 2.36 15.69
C PHE A 97 -5.41 3.12 16.46
N GLU A 98 -5.03 3.64 17.62
CA GLU A 98 -5.90 4.41 18.53
C GLU A 98 -7.23 3.68 18.82
N ASP A 99 -8.31 4.44 19.02
CA ASP A 99 -9.64 3.91 19.35
C ASP A 99 -10.47 3.60 18.09
N LEU A 100 -9.81 3.19 16.99
CA LEU A 100 -10.51 2.80 15.76
C LEU A 100 -11.48 1.64 16.02
N GLU A 101 -12.77 1.90 15.78
CA GLU A 101 -13.81 0.89 15.84
C GLU A 101 -13.75 -0.01 14.61
N LEU A 102 -13.41 -1.29 14.83
CA LEU A 102 -13.44 -2.30 13.78
C LEU A 102 -14.83 -2.95 13.69
N PRO A 103 -15.24 -3.44 12.50
CA PRO A 103 -16.45 -4.26 12.36
C PRO A 103 -16.47 -5.44 13.34
N SER A 104 -17.67 -5.84 13.79
CA SER A 104 -17.87 -6.93 14.77
C SER A 104 -17.22 -8.26 14.38
N TYR A 105 -17.02 -8.49 13.07
CA TYR A 105 -16.26 -9.64 12.58
C TYR A 105 -14.86 -9.77 13.24
N PHE A 106 -14.25 -8.66 13.66
CA PHE A 106 -12.92 -8.66 14.27
C PHE A 106 -12.91 -9.02 15.76
N ASP A 107 -14.06 -9.16 16.44
CA ASP A 107 -14.16 -9.45 17.88
C ASP A 107 -13.62 -10.84 18.25
N ARG A 108 -13.59 -11.75 17.29
CA ARG A 108 -12.99 -13.09 17.41
C ARG A 108 -11.46 -13.11 17.53
N PHE A 109 -10.78 -11.98 17.31
CA PHE A 109 -9.32 -11.90 17.35
C PHE A 109 -8.83 -11.22 18.62
N SER A 110 -7.62 -11.57 19.07
CA SER A 110 -6.93 -10.79 20.09
C SER A 110 -6.52 -9.44 19.50
N LYS A 111 -7.15 -8.37 20.00
CA LYS A 111 -6.93 -6.98 19.59
C LYS A 111 -6.17 -6.22 20.68
N GLU A 112 -5.29 -5.31 20.29
CA GLU A 112 -4.66 -4.35 21.19
C GLU A 112 -4.59 -2.98 20.49
N SER A 113 -5.02 -1.92 21.17
CA SER A 113 -4.86 -0.56 20.68
C SER A 113 -3.40 -0.10 20.80
N PHE A 114 -2.94 0.74 19.89
CA PHE A 114 -1.63 1.38 19.97
C PHE A 114 -1.67 2.79 19.41
N GLY A 115 -0.86 3.68 19.97
CA GLY A 115 -0.58 5.00 19.41
C GLY A 115 0.85 5.14 18.91
N GLU A 116 1.22 6.32 18.42
CA GLU A 116 2.59 6.60 17.95
C GLU A 116 3.64 6.39 19.05
N LYS A 117 3.29 6.68 20.30
CA LYS A 117 4.16 6.50 21.48
C LYS A 117 4.48 5.02 21.76
N ASP A 118 3.67 4.09 21.25
CA ASP A 118 3.88 2.65 21.43
C ASP A 118 4.81 2.04 20.39
N LEU A 119 5.18 2.77 19.32
CA LEU A 119 6.03 2.23 18.26
C LEU A 119 7.36 1.63 18.77
N PRO A 120 8.08 2.24 19.74
CA PRO A 120 9.27 1.62 20.32
C PRO A 120 8.99 0.25 20.97
N ARG A 121 7.86 0.10 21.66
CA ARG A 121 7.43 -1.16 22.28
C ARG A 121 7.08 -2.21 21.22
N LEU A 122 6.34 -1.80 20.18
CA LEU A 122 5.91 -2.68 19.10
C LEU A 122 7.08 -3.22 18.26
N ARG A 123 8.14 -2.41 18.08
CA ARG A 123 9.41 -2.86 17.47
C ARG A 123 10.00 -4.08 18.17
N ALA A 124 9.98 -4.10 19.51
CA ALA A 124 10.48 -5.25 20.27
C ALA A 124 9.60 -6.50 20.09
N GLU A 125 8.27 -6.33 19.97
CA GLU A 125 7.35 -7.43 19.71
C GLU A 125 7.53 -8.03 18.31
N ILE A 126 7.83 -7.21 17.29
CA ILE A 126 8.14 -7.65 15.93
C ILE A 126 9.29 -8.68 15.89
N GLY A 127 10.37 -8.42 16.64
CA GLY A 127 11.50 -9.35 16.72
C GLY A 127 11.11 -10.71 17.30
N LYS A 128 10.21 -10.73 18.29
CA LYS A 128 9.67 -11.96 18.89
C LYS A 128 8.69 -12.66 17.94
N ALA A 129 7.84 -11.90 17.26
CA ALA A 129 6.79 -12.40 16.38
C ALA A 129 7.33 -13.25 15.23
N ARG A 130 8.50 -12.88 14.68
CA ARG A 130 9.14 -13.64 13.60
C ARG A 130 9.49 -15.09 13.98
N LYS A 131 9.68 -15.37 15.27
CA LYS A 131 9.97 -16.72 15.79
C LYS A 131 8.70 -17.53 16.07
N ARG A 132 7.52 -16.91 16.05
CA ARG A 132 6.25 -17.54 16.40
C ARG A 132 5.54 -18.04 15.14
N ASN A 133 4.67 -19.06 15.31
CA ASN A 133 3.85 -19.59 14.23
C ASN A 133 2.54 -18.80 14.10
N GLY A 134 2.60 -17.67 13.39
CA GLY A 134 1.43 -16.84 13.13
C GLY A 134 1.80 -15.52 12.45
N THR A 135 0.80 -14.74 12.11
CA THR A 135 0.92 -13.42 11.50
C THR A 135 0.34 -12.38 12.43
N ILE A 136 1.11 -11.34 12.69
CA ILE A 136 0.66 -10.13 13.38
C ILE A 136 0.21 -9.12 12.33
N PHE A 137 -0.95 -8.53 12.57
CA PHE A 137 -1.51 -7.49 11.72
C PHE A 137 -1.47 -6.16 12.45
N PHE A 138 -1.13 -5.10 11.72
CA PHE A 138 -1.28 -3.71 12.16
C PHE A 138 -2.33 -3.05 11.27
N ILE A 139 -3.33 -2.40 11.84
CA ILE A 139 -4.36 -1.67 11.12
C ILE A 139 -4.26 -0.20 11.52
N ALA A 140 -4.00 0.68 10.55
CA ALA A 140 -3.84 2.12 10.75
C ALA A 140 -4.24 2.90 9.47
N PRO A 141 -4.36 4.24 9.51
CA PRO A 141 -4.65 5.02 8.31
C PRO A 141 -3.64 4.79 7.19
N SER A 142 -4.11 4.71 5.94
CA SER A 142 -3.29 4.39 4.77
C SER A 142 -2.06 5.27 4.58
N LEU A 143 -2.17 6.56 4.93
CA LEU A 143 -1.07 7.55 4.91
C LEU A 143 0.05 7.20 5.90
N MET A 144 -0.28 6.52 7.01
CA MET A 144 0.67 6.06 8.02
C MET A 144 1.27 4.70 7.67
N THR A 145 0.58 3.87 6.89
CA THR A 145 1.02 2.49 6.59
C THR A 145 1.82 2.37 5.29
N THR A 146 1.72 3.31 4.36
CA THR A 146 2.39 3.22 3.06
C THR A 146 3.91 3.43 3.16
N HIS A 147 4.72 2.62 2.48
CA HIS A 147 6.16 2.87 2.35
C HIS A 147 6.49 4.13 1.52
N LEU A 148 5.49 4.70 0.83
CA LEU A 148 5.66 5.93 0.06
C LEU A 148 5.92 7.14 0.97
N ASN A 149 5.43 7.08 2.21
CA ASN A 149 5.75 8.03 3.28
C ASN A 149 7.07 7.62 3.94
N GLU A 150 8.07 8.51 3.92
CA GLU A 150 9.38 8.27 4.55
C GLU A 150 9.29 8.18 6.07
N ASN A 151 8.30 8.84 6.67
CA ASN A 151 8.01 8.83 8.10
C ASN A 151 6.86 7.88 8.46
N SER A 152 6.51 6.93 7.58
CA SER A 152 5.45 5.95 7.87
C SER A 152 5.75 5.11 9.10
N MET A 153 4.67 4.69 9.75
CA MET A 153 4.71 3.62 10.75
C MET A 153 5.41 2.38 10.19
N THR A 154 5.16 2.00 8.95
CA THR A 154 5.76 0.79 8.39
C THR A 154 7.28 0.90 8.33
N ARG A 155 7.84 2.03 7.87
CA ARG A 155 9.29 2.27 7.92
C ARG A 155 9.83 2.32 9.34
N ALA A 156 9.08 2.93 10.25
CA ALA A 156 9.42 2.95 11.67
C ALA A 156 9.48 1.53 12.24
N LEU A 157 8.55 0.63 11.90
CA LEU A 157 8.59 -0.77 12.29
C LEU A 157 9.75 -1.52 11.59
N GLU A 158 10.01 -1.23 10.32
CA GLU A 158 11.07 -1.85 9.52
C GLU A 158 12.47 -1.60 10.07
N SER A 159 12.73 -0.41 10.63
CA SER A 159 14.03 -0.05 11.24
C SER A 159 14.49 -1.03 12.34
N SER A 160 13.55 -1.74 12.95
CA SER A 160 13.81 -2.76 13.97
C SER A 160 13.85 -4.19 13.43
N SER A 161 13.61 -4.34 12.14
CA SER A 161 13.36 -5.61 11.48
C SER A 161 14.43 -5.87 10.41
N SER A 162 14.84 -7.12 10.24
CA SER A 162 15.94 -7.47 9.32
C SER A 162 15.56 -7.47 7.83
N GLY A 163 14.49 -6.77 7.45
CA GLY A 163 14.01 -6.75 6.07
C GLY A 163 12.58 -6.23 5.96
N PRO A 164 12.12 -5.95 4.74
CA PRO A 164 10.92 -5.16 4.56
C PRO A 164 9.66 -5.84 5.09
N ILE A 165 8.72 -5.03 5.52
CA ILE A 165 7.42 -5.45 6.05
C ILE A 165 6.40 -5.39 4.92
N PHE A 166 5.45 -6.33 4.92
CA PHE A 166 4.34 -6.28 3.96
C PHE A 166 3.40 -5.13 4.34
N SER A 167 3.13 -4.24 3.39
CA SER A 167 2.14 -3.17 3.54
C SER A 167 1.12 -3.20 2.41
N LEU A 168 -0.15 -3.04 2.78
CA LEU A 168 -1.28 -2.91 1.88
C LEU A 168 -2.08 -1.67 2.26
N SER A 169 -1.90 -0.56 1.55
CA SER A 169 -2.64 0.68 1.78
C SER A 169 -3.82 0.81 0.81
N GLN A 170 -4.93 1.39 1.27
CA GLN A 170 -6.11 1.69 0.46
C GLN A 170 -6.16 3.19 0.15
N PHE A 171 -6.37 3.56 -1.10
CA PHE A 171 -6.49 4.96 -1.50
C PHE A 171 -7.72 5.19 -2.38
N PRO A 172 -8.41 6.32 -2.20
CA PRO A 172 -9.56 6.67 -3.02
C PRO A 172 -9.11 6.98 -4.44
N LEU A 173 -9.93 6.54 -5.40
CA LEU A 173 -9.77 6.82 -6.81
C LEU A 173 -10.92 7.71 -7.25
N SER A 174 -10.59 8.81 -7.95
CA SER A 174 -11.57 9.71 -8.56
C SER A 174 -11.27 9.87 -10.04
N PHE A 175 -12.33 9.83 -10.84
CA PHE A 175 -12.30 10.13 -12.28
C PHE A 175 -12.99 11.46 -12.62
N ALA A 176 -13.35 12.25 -11.60
CA ALA A 176 -13.95 13.57 -11.81
C ALA A 176 -12.94 14.50 -12.50
N GLU A 177 -13.35 15.16 -13.57
CA GLU A 177 -12.49 16.02 -14.40
C GLU A 177 -11.84 17.14 -13.56
N GLU A 178 -12.60 17.78 -12.67
CA GLU A 178 -12.10 18.81 -11.75
C GLU A 178 -10.92 18.31 -10.88
N VAL A 179 -10.99 17.06 -10.41
CA VAL A 179 -9.92 16.43 -9.62
C VAL A 179 -8.73 16.14 -10.53
N LEU A 180 -8.98 15.65 -11.75
CA LEU A 180 -7.91 15.35 -12.70
C LEU A 180 -7.18 16.63 -13.16
N GLU A 181 -7.88 17.74 -13.35
CA GLU A 181 -7.29 19.04 -13.70
C GLU A 181 -6.49 19.62 -12.53
N LYS A 182 -7.04 19.60 -11.31
CA LYS A 182 -6.35 20.09 -10.11
C LYS A 182 -4.96 19.48 -9.91
N TYR A 183 -4.83 18.18 -10.15
CA TYR A 183 -3.57 17.45 -9.94
C TYR A 183 -2.71 17.33 -11.20
N SER A 184 -3.18 17.80 -12.36
CA SER A 184 -2.40 17.84 -13.62
C SER A 184 -1.05 18.51 -13.42
N ASP A 185 -1.08 19.72 -12.88
CA ASP A 185 0.09 20.62 -12.83
C ASP A 185 0.87 20.44 -11.51
N ALA A 186 0.17 20.05 -10.44
CA ALA A 186 0.75 19.81 -9.12
C ALA A 186 1.74 18.63 -9.10
N CYS A 187 1.59 17.66 -10.01
CA CYS A 187 2.38 16.43 -10.00
C CYS A 187 3.75 16.52 -10.70
N THR A 188 4.13 17.71 -11.17
CA THR A 188 5.38 17.96 -11.91
C THR A 188 6.54 18.29 -10.97
N ASP A 189 6.31 19.14 -9.96
CA ASP A 189 7.33 19.66 -9.03
C ASP A 189 7.02 19.35 -7.56
N LEU A 190 6.81 18.07 -7.25
CA LEU A 190 6.52 17.64 -5.87
C LEU A 190 7.78 17.69 -4.99
N ASP A 191 7.69 18.33 -3.82
CA ASP A 191 8.68 18.11 -2.77
C ASP A 191 8.65 16.61 -2.40
N PRO A 192 9.77 15.87 -2.50
CA PRO A 192 9.82 14.47 -2.15
C PRO A 192 9.38 14.17 -0.70
N ARG A 193 9.41 15.17 0.19
CA ARG A 193 8.97 15.09 1.59
C ARG A 193 7.46 15.29 1.77
N ASP A 194 6.77 15.86 0.78
CA ASP A 194 5.31 15.99 0.80
C ASP A 194 4.65 14.67 0.39
N THR A 195 4.41 13.85 1.42
CA THR A 195 3.84 12.51 1.27
C THR A 195 2.44 12.53 0.69
N GLU A 196 1.61 13.45 1.18
CA GLU A 196 0.20 13.52 0.81
C GLU A 196 0.07 13.86 -0.67
N SER A 197 0.78 14.90 -1.13
CA SER A 197 0.80 15.27 -2.55
C SER A 197 1.37 14.16 -3.42
N ARG A 198 2.38 13.40 -2.96
CA ARG A 198 2.90 12.23 -3.69
C ARG A 198 1.85 11.14 -3.87
N ILE A 199 1.07 10.85 -2.83
CA ILE A 199 0.01 9.84 -2.88
C ILE A 199 -1.11 10.32 -3.79
N HIS A 200 -1.54 11.58 -3.69
CA HIS A 200 -2.51 12.16 -4.63
C HIS A 200 -2.02 12.10 -6.08
N CYS A 201 -0.74 12.32 -6.32
CA CYS A 201 -0.19 12.21 -7.66
C CYS A 201 -0.13 10.78 -8.18
N ILE A 202 0.05 9.80 -7.30
CA ILE A 202 -0.02 8.37 -7.63
C ILE A 202 -1.46 8.00 -7.99
N THR A 203 -2.44 8.36 -7.16
CA THR A 203 -3.86 8.08 -7.44
C THR A 203 -4.33 8.79 -8.71
N PHE A 204 -3.91 10.04 -8.91
CA PHE A 204 -4.17 10.81 -10.14
C PHE A 204 -3.57 10.16 -11.38
N ARG A 205 -2.27 9.82 -11.37
CA ARG A 205 -1.60 9.18 -12.52
C ARG A 205 -2.25 7.83 -12.83
N TYR A 206 -2.65 7.08 -11.79
CA TYR A 206 -3.41 5.86 -11.95
C TYR A 206 -4.75 6.16 -12.65
N ALA A 207 -5.58 7.06 -12.11
CA ALA A 207 -6.87 7.45 -12.69
C ALA A 207 -6.74 7.89 -14.16
N LYS A 208 -5.78 8.78 -14.46
CA LYS A 208 -5.50 9.28 -15.82
C LYS A 208 -5.07 8.16 -16.78
N SER A 209 -4.32 7.16 -16.29
CA SER A 209 -3.95 6.00 -17.11
C SER A 209 -5.14 5.11 -17.45
N GLN A 210 -6.16 5.08 -16.59
CA GLN A 210 -7.35 4.26 -16.75
C GLN A 210 -8.53 5.01 -17.39
N SER A 211 -8.54 6.35 -17.41
CA SER A 211 -9.66 7.16 -17.93
C SER A 211 -9.95 6.94 -19.42
N ARG A 212 -8.97 6.46 -20.19
CA ARG A 212 -9.14 6.09 -21.60
C ARG A 212 -9.81 4.72 -21.80
N ARG A 213 -9.96 3.93 -20.75
CA ARG A 213 -10.61 2.62 -20.81
C ARG A 213 -12.11 2.78 -20.60
N ARG A 214 -12.91 1.92 -21.24
CA ARG A 214 -14.36 1.83 -21.00
C ARG A 214 -14.59 1.15 -19.65
N LEU A 215 -14.55 1.94 -18.58
CA LEU A 215 -14.87 1.49 -17.22
C LEU A 215 -16.34 1.72 -16.90
N ASP A 216 -16.94 0.83 -16.13
CA ASP A 216 -18.29 1.03 -15.59
C ASP A 216 -18.19 1.79 -14.26
N LEU A 217 -18.37 3.10 -14.33
CA LEU A 217 -18.33 3.99 -13.16
C LEU A 217 -19.62 3.96 -12.34
N LYS A 218 -20.56 3.04 -12.61
CA LYS A 218 -21.79 2.87 -11.82
C LYS A 218 -21.62 1.93 -10.65
N SER A 219 -20.55 1.14 -10.63
CA SER A 219 -20.26 0.16 -9.58
C SER A 219 -18.98 0.47 -8.83
N LEU A 220 -18.81 -0.16 -7.67
CA LEU A 220 -17.54 -0.15 -6.95
C LEU A 220 -16.44 -0.71 -7.85
N LEU A 221 -15.37 0.05 -8.02
CA LEU A 221 -14.22 -0.30 -8.84
C LEU A 221 -13.01 -0.48 -7.93
N GLY A 222 -12.29 -1.59 -8.11
CA GLY A 222 -11.07 -1.87 -7.37
C GLY A 222 -9.91 -2.23 -8.27
N ALA A 223 -8.71 -1.82 -7.91
CA ALA A 223 -7.48 -2.24 -8.56
C ALA A 223 -6.35 -2.40 -7.55
N ILE A 224 -5.33 -3.20 -7.90
CA ILE A 224 -4.15 -3.41 -7.06
C ILE A 224 -2.89 -3.22 -7.88
N GLU A 225 -1.99 -2.39 -7.38
CA GLU A 225 -0.63 -2.23 -7.91
C GLU A 225 0.42 -2.44 -6.82
N ARG A 226 1.58 -2.93 -7.25
CA ARG A 226 2.77 -3.05 -6.42
C ARG A 226 3.75 -1.94 -6.77
N TYR A 227 4.13 -1.13 -5.78
CA TYR A 227 5.03 0.03 -5.94
C TYR A 227 6.45 -0.22 -5.41
N GLY A 228 6.64 -1.26 -4.58
CA GLY A 228 7.92 -1.60 -3.98
C GLY A 228 8.06 -3.08 -3.73
N LEU A 229 9.13 -3.50 -3.04
CA LEU A 229 9.38 -4.92 -2.81
C LEU A 229 8.24 -5.59 -2.04
N LYS A 230 7.64 -4.89 -1.07
CA LYS A 230 6.47 -5.36 -0.29
C LYS A 230 5.42 -4.27 -0.04
N GLU A 231 5.36 -3.29 -0.94
CA GLU A 231 4.37 -2.21 -0.92
C GLU A 231 3.30 -2.48 -1.97
N TYR A 232 2.06 -2.59 -1.51
CA TYR A 232 0.88 -2.82 -2.33
C TYR A 232 -0.16 -1.73 -2.06
N LEU A 233 -0.74 -1.19 -3.14
CA LEU A 233 -1.78 -0.18 -3.07
C LEU A 233 -3.07 -0.74 -3.67
N ILE A 234 -4.18 -0.58 -2.94
CA ILE A 234 -5.53 -0.80 -3.46
C ILE A 234 -6.09 0.57 -3.84
N PHE A 235 -6.46 0.74 -5.10
CA PHE A 235 -7.20 1.91 -5.56
C PHE A 235 -8.69 1.58 -5.60
N ILE A 236 -9.51 2.41 -4.96
CA ILE A 236 -10.94 2.17 -4.80
C ILE A 236 -11.72 3.36 -5.34
N TYR A 237 -12.49 3.16 -6.40
CA TYR A 237 -13.46 4.15 -6.87
C TYR A 237 -14.85 3.80 -6.37
N ARG A 238 -15.52 4.78 -5.77
CA ARG A 238 -16.90 4.69 -5.31
C ARG A 238 -17.80 5.48 -6.27
N PRO A 239 -18.89 4.88 -6.78
CA PRO A 239 -19.88 5.62 -7.55
C PRO A 239 -20.54 6.69 -6.66
N ALA A 240 -20.81 7.86 -7.21
CA ALA A 240 -21.57 8.89 -6.50
C ALA A 240 -22.94 8.30 -6.11
N GLN A 241 -23.32 8.41 -4.84
CA GLN A 241 -24.66 8.04 -4.42
C GLN A 241 -25.62 9.08 -5.00
N THR A 242 -26.40 8.69 -6.00
CA THR A 242 -27.58 9.46 -6.42
C THR A 242 -28.59 9.36 -5.29
N ASN A 243 -28.62 10.38 -4.43
CA ASN A 243 -29.70 10.58 -3.47
C ASN A 243 -31.03 10.85 -4.17
#